data_AF-A0AA38ZMC1-F1
#
_entry.id   AF-A0AA38ZMC1-F1
#
_cell.length_a   1.000
_cell.length_b   1.000
_cell.length_c   1.000
_cell.angle_alpha   90.00
_cell.angle_beta   90.00
_cell.angle_gamma   90.00
#
_symmetry.space_group_name_H-M   'P 1'
#
loop_
_entity.id
_entity.type
_entity.pdbx_description
1 polymer ?
#
loop_
_entity_poly.entity_id
_entity_poly.type
_entity_poly.pdbx_seq_one_letter_code
_entity_poly.pdbx_strand_id
1 'polypeptide(L)' 'MTIKNPIFTSVISGSPTITSEKLIGSENCLSWLGSVELWFMGQGYEDHLVTLEDAIPDVDKVQWKKIDAQL' A
#
# COMPACT_ATOMS: atom_id res chain seq x y z
N MET A 1 4.35 -22.11 21.19
CA MET A 1 3.16 -22.17 20.31
C MET A 1 3.39 -21.20 19.17
N THR A 2 3.75 -21.71 17.99
CA THR A 2 4.05 -20.88 16.82
C THR A 2 2.73 -20.50 16.16
N ILE A 3 2.33 -19.23 16.29
CA ILE A 3 1.15 -18.72 15.59
C ILE A 3 1.57 -18.52 14.13
N LYS A 4 1.25 -19.47 13.24
CA LYS A 4 1.30 -19.23 11.79
C LYS A 4 0.11 -18.34 11.45
N ASN A 5 0.36 -17.03 11.34
CA ASN A 5 -0.63 -16.13 10.78
C ASN A 5 -0.96 -16.58 9.34
N PRO A 6 -2.24 -16.70 8.96
CA PRO A 6 -2.60 -17.02 7.60
C PRO A 6 -2.23 -15.84 6.68
N ILE A 7 -1.33 -16.07 5.73
CA ILE A 7 -0.98 -15.09 4.70
C ILE A 7 -2.12 -15.09 3.68
N PHE A 8 -2.88 -14.00 3.65
CA PHE A 8 -3.84 -13.73 2.58
C PHE A 8 -3.12 -12.97 1.46
N THR A 9 -3.12 -13.52 0.25
CA THR A 9 -2.60 -12.86 -0.95
C THR A 9 -3.79 -12.33 -1.74
N SER A 10 -4.09 -11.03 -1.65
CA SER A 10 -5.02 -10.38 -2.59
C SER A 10 -4.31 -10.18 -3.92
N VAL A 11 -4.61 -11.05 -4.89
CA VAL A 11 -4.17 -10.86 -6.27
C VAL A 11 -5.13 -9.85 -6.91
N ILE A 12 -4.79 -8.57 -6.82
CA ILE A 12 -5.46 -7.54 -7.62
C ILE A 12 -4.78 -7.57 -8.99
N SER A 13 -5.41 -8.29 -9.92
CA SER A 13 -5.20 -8.25 -11.39
C SER A 13 -4.07 -7.31 -11.88
N GLY A 14 -2.81 -7.78 -11.82
CA GLY A 14 -1.66 -7.11 -12.44
C GLY A 14 -0.85 -6.13 -11.57
N SER A 15 -1.19 -5.94 -10.29
CA SER A 15 -0.43 -5.05 -9.38
C SER A 15 0.49 -5.83 -8.41
N PRO A 16 1.59 -5.24 -7.92
CA PRO A 16 2.48 -5.88 -6.95
C PRO A 16 1.69 -6.34 -5.71
N THR A 17 2.04 -7.48 -5.13
CA THR A 17 1.28 -8.04 -4.00
C THR A 17 1.68 -7.36 -2.69
N ILE A 18 0.81 -6.53 -2.08
CA ILE A 18 0.97 -6.15 -0.67
C ILE A 18 0.50 -7.32 0.18
N THR A 19 1.39 -7.87 1.00
CA THR A 19 1.05 -8.96 1.92
C THR A 19 0.02 -8.48 2.95
N SER A 20 -1.16 -9.11 3.01
CA SER A 20 -2.21 -8.81 4.00
C SER A 20 -1.91 -9.40 5.38
N GLU A 21 -0.63 -9.49 5.76
CA GLU A 21 -0.23 -9.97 7.08
C GLU A 21 -0.60 -8.92 8.13
N LYS A 22 -1.18 -9.36 9.25
CA LYS A 22 -1.53 -8.45 10.35
C LYS A 22 -0.26 -7.72 10.82
N LEU A 23 -0.32 -6.40 10.92
CA LEU A 23 0.76 -5.62 11.51
C LEU A 23 0.97 -6.01 12.98
N ILE A 24 2.19 -6.40 13.32
CA ILE A 24 2.62 -6.75 14.67
C ILE A 24 3.59 -5.67 15.14
N GLY A 25 3.03 -4.57 15.65
CA GLY A 25 3.81 -3.43 16.13
C GLY A 25 4.80 -2.91 15.08
N SER A 26 6.06 -2.73 15.49
CA SER A 26 7.15 -2.32 14.61
C SER A 26 7.85 -3.48 13.91
N GLU A 27 7.56 -4.74 14.28
CA GLU A 27 8.33 -5.90 13.85
C GLU A 27 8.21 -6.15 12.34
N ASN A 28 7.01 -5.96 11.78
CA ASN A 28 6.76 -6.09 10.34
C ASN A 28 6.33 -4.78 9.66
N CYS A 29 6.37 -3.65 10.37
CA CYS A 29 6.02 -2.34 9.84
C CYS A 29 6.94 -1.91 8.67
N LEU A 30 8.25 -2.13 8.78
CA LEU A 30 9.19 -1.82 7.69
C LEU A 30 8.98 -2.71 6.46
N SER A 31 8.66 -4.00 6.67
CA SER A 31 8.36 -4.93 5.57
C SER A 31 7.05 -4.57 4.88
N TRP A 32 6.06 -4.11 5.64
CA TRP A 32 4.80 -3.59 5.10
C TRP A 32 5.04 -2.30 4.31
N LEU A 33 5.80 -1.35 4.87
CA LEU A 33 6.14 -0.09 4.19
C LEU A 33 6.86 -0.34 2.86
N GLY A 34 7.85 -1.25 2.84
CA GLY A 34 8.53 -1.64 1.59
C GLY A 34 7.61 -2.32 0.57
N SER A 35 6.57 -3.03 1.04
CA SER A 35 5.55 -3.62 0.14
C SER A 35 4.63 -2.54 -0.44
N VAL A 36 4.28 -1.52 0.35
CA VAL A 36 3.49 -0.36 -0.08
C VAL A 36 4.28 0.48 -1.08
N GLU A 37 5.57 0.77 -0.81
CA GLU A 37 6.47 1.47 -1.76
C GLU A 37 6.54 0.73 -3.09
N LEU A 38 6.78 -0.60 -3.07
CA LEU A 38 6.86 -1.40 -4.29
C LEU A 38 5.53 -1.43 -5.06
N TRP A 39 4.39 -1.40 -4.35
CA TRP A 39 3.06 -1.32 -4.95
C TRP A 39 2.85 -0.02 -5.73
N PHE A 40 3.22 1.11 -5.12
CA PHE A 40 3.15 2.42 -5.77
C PHE A 40 4.10 2.51 -6.97
N MET A 41 5.34 2.03 -6.84
CA MET A 41 6.30 1.95 -7.95
C MET A 41 5.79 1.09 -9.11
N GLY A 42 5.17 -0.06 -8.84
CA GLY A 42 4.68 -0.96 -9.87
C GLY A 42 3.52 -0.40 -10.71
N GLN A 43 2.86 0.65 -10.24
CA GLN A 43 1.78 1.34 -10.96
C GLN A 43 2.16 2.74 -11.45
N GLY A 44 3.37 3.23 -11.13
CA GLY A 44 3.84 4.56 -11.53
C GLY A 44 3.31 5.71 -10.66
N TYR A 45 2.88 5.43 -9.44
CA TYR A 45 2.34 6.40 -8.47
C TYR A 45 3.34 6.66 -7.33
N GLU A 46 4.62 6.80 -7.66
CA GLU A 46 5.72 6.96 -6.70
C GLU A 46 5.60 8.27 -5.90
N ASP A 47 5.00 9.29 -6.51
CA ASP A 47 4.75 10.60 -5.90
C ASP A 47 3.66 10.58 -4.85
N HIS A 48 2.82 9.53 -4.85
CA HIS A 48 1.65 9.37 -3.99
C HIS A 48 1.99 9.21 -2.51
N LEU A 49 3.21 8.73 -2.20
CA LEU A 49 3.73 8.63 -0.82
C LEU A 49 4.34 9.93 -0.29
N VAL A 50 4.78 10.82 -1.20
CA VAL A 50 5.55 12.02 -0.85
C VAL A 50 4.69 13.27 -0.92
N THR A 51 3.67 13.26 -1.77
CA THR A 51 2.81 14.40 -2.01
C THR A 51 1.63 14.38 -1.04
N LEU A 52 1.53 15.44 -0.23
CA LEU A 52 0.44 15.63 0.72
C LEU A 52 -0.86 15.95 0.00
N GLU A 53 -2.01 15.54 0.56
CA GLU A 53 -3.34 15.78 -0.03
C GLU A 53 -3.60 17.27 -0.37
N ASP A 54 -3.05 18.17 0.45
CA ASP A 54 -3.19 19.62 0.30
C ASP A 54 -2.44 20.20 -0.91
N ALA A 55 -1.43 19.48 -1.42
CA ALA A 55 -0.67 19.88 -2.60
C ALA A 55 -1.30 19.39 -3.92
N ILE A 56 -2.39 18.62 -3.85
CA ILE A 56 -3.07 18.02 -5.00
C ILE A 56 -4.13 18.98 -5.56
N PRO A 57 -4.18 19.18 -6.89
CA PRO A 57 -5.33 19.82 -7.54
C PRO A 57 -6.65 19.10 -7.27
N ASP A 58 -7.77 19.82 -7.05
CA ASP A 58 -9.08 19.20 -6.75
C ASP A 58 -9.54 18.16 -7.78
N VAL A 59 -9.13 18.32 -9.05
CA VAL A 59 -9.44 17.38 -10.14
C VAL A 59 -8.80 16.00 -9.92
N ASP A 60 -7.64 15.95 -9.27
CA ASP A 60 -6.86 14.72 -9.07
C ASP A 60 -7.17 14.06 -7.71
N LYS A 61 -7.71 14.81 -6.73
CA LYS A 61 -8.05 14.31 -5.39
C LYS A 61 -8.98 13.08 -5.39
N VAL A 62 -9.89 13.00 -6.37
CA VAL A 62 -10.82 11.85 -6.47
C VAL A 62 -10.07 10.58 -6.85
N GLN A 63 -9.12 10.65 -7.79
CA GLN A 63 -8.28 9.50 -8.13
C GLN A 63 -7.35 9.16 -6.97
N TRP A 64 -6.81 10.18 -6.31
CA TRP A 64 -5.92 10.01 -5.16
C TRP A 64 -6.58 9.19 -4.04
N LYS A 65 -7.80 9.56 -3.64
CA LYS A 65 -8.60 8.84 -2.65
C LYS A 65 -8.95 7.41 -3.07
N LYS A 66 -9.14 7.18 -4.37
CA LYS A 66 -9.43 5.85 -4.91
C LYS A 66 -8.23 4.91 -4.80
N ILE A 67 -7.02 5.44 -4.91
CA ILE A 67 -5.77 4.69 -4.75
C ILE A 67 -5.53 4.41 -3.26
N ASP A 68 -5.75 5.40 -2.38
CA ASP A 68 -5.63 5.21 -0.92
C ASP A 68 -6.59 4.13 -0.38
N ALA A 69 -7.81 4.05 -0.92
CA ALA A 69 -8.79 3.04 -0.53
C ALA A 69 -8.44 1.61 -0.99
N GLN A 70 -7.39 1.42 -1.80
CA GLN A 70 -6.91 0.09 -2.24
C GLN A 70 -5.83 -0.50 -1.32
N LEU A 71 -5.26 0.32 -0.42
CA LEU A 71 -4.33 -0.10 0.63
C LEU A 71 -5.07 -0.63 1.87
#